data_AF-A0ABD0QU80-F1
#
_entry.id   AF-A0ABD0QU80-F1
#
_cell.length_a   1.000
_cell.length_b   1.000
_cell.length_c   1.000
_cell.angle_alpha   90.00
_cell.angle_beta   90.00
_cell.angle_gamma   90.00
#
_symmetry.space_group_name_H-M   'P 1'
#
loop_
_entity.id
_entity.type
_entity.pdbx_description
1 polymer ?
#
loop_
_entity_poly.entity_id
_entity_poly.type
_entity_poly.pdbx_seq_one_letter_code
_entity_poly.pdbx_strand_id
1 'polypeptide(L)'
;VALNTSPLNQTCTSPAATLFGAHLHNMTLTNGRLRVPQDGRYYLYSQVYFRYPSPSEGDQNSCIYKKTSYLRPIQLLKGVGTKCWAPDAEYALHSVYQGGLFELRAGDEVFVSVSSPTMVYGEDSSSYFGAFRLDL
;
A
#
# COMPACT_ATOMS: atom_id res chain seq x y z
N VAL A 1 -3.90 -8.22 -1.96
CA VAL A 1 -3.75 -7.54 -3.27
C VAL A 1 -2.29 -7.17 -3.44
N ALA A 2 -1.63 -7.64 -4.50
CA ALA A 2 -0.24 -7.26 -4.79
C ALA A 2 -0.16 -5.85 -5.37
N LEU A 3 0.90 -5.11 -5.05
CA LEU A 3 1.14 -3.74 -5.52
C LEU A 3 2.12 -3.77 -6.71
N ASN A 4 1.63 -3.75 -7.95
CA ASN A 4 2.48 -3.58 -9.14
C ASN A 4 2.66 -2.08 -9.47
N THR A 5 3.91 -1.65 -9.73
CA THR A 5 4.30 -0.25 -9.91
C THR A 5 4.78 0.02 -11.34
N SER A 6 3.90 0.52 -12.21
CA SER A 6 4.30 1.17 -13.46
C SER A 6 4.60 2.66 -13.20
N PRO A 7 5.67 3.23 -13.80
CA PRO A 7 6.14 4.56 -13.45
C PRO A 7 5.36 5.61 -14.24
N LEU A 8 4.29 6.17 -13.66
CA LEU A 8 3.68 7.43 -14.10
C LEU A 8 2.61 7.87 -13.09
N ASN A 9 3.02 8.64 -12.08
CA ASN A 9 2.17 9.57 -11.31
C ASN A 9 0.81 9.06 -10.76
N GLN A 10 0.66 7.76 -10.47
CA GLN A 10 -0.66 7.16 -10.23
C GLN A 10 -0.62 6.16 -9.06
N THR A 11 -1.67 6.20 -8.24
CA THR A 11 -2.09 5.13 -7.30
C THR A 11 -1.78 3.74 -7.90
N CYS A 12 -1.26 2.79 -7.12
CA CYS A 12 -0.80 1.48 -7.59
C CYS A 12 -1.88 0.72 -8.38
N THR A 13 -1.95 0.89 -9.71
CA THR A 13 -3.03 0.37 -10.57
C THR A 13 -2.61 -0.93 -11.24
N SER A 14 -3.15 -2.07 -10.80
CA SER A 14 -3.10 -3.32 -11.58
C SER A 14 -4.37 -4.16 -11.41
N PRO A 15 -4.80 -4.92 -12.45
CA PRO A 15 -5.89 -5.89 -12.34
C PRO A 15 -5.40 -7.16 -11.63
N ALA A 16 -5.38 -7.15 -10.30
CA ALA A 16 -4.86 -8.22 -9.46
C ALA A 16 -5.84 -9.41 -9.26
N ALA A 17 -6.57 -9.81 -10.30
CA ALA A 17 -7.51 -10.93 -10.20
C ALA A 17 -6.86 -12.31 -10.48
N THR A 18 -5.63 -12.36 -11.01
CA THR A 18 -5.01 -13.63 -11.44
C THR A 18 -3.49 -13.65 -11.28
N LEU A 19 -3.00 -13.36 -10.07
CA LEU A 19 -1.60 -13.57 -9.66
C LEU A 19 -1.57 -14.50 -8.44
N PHE A 20 -0.69 -15.52 -8.47
CA PHE A 20 -0.58 -16.55 -7.44
C PHE A 20 -0.34 -15.91 -6.07
N GLY A 21 -1.37 -15.87 -5.21
CA GLY A 21 -1.31 -15.33 -3.85
C GLY A 21 -2.21 -14.10 -3.60
N ALA A 22 -2.75 -13.47 -4.64
CA ALA A 22 -3.73 -12.39 -4.47
C ALA A 22 -5.16 -12.95 -4.49
N HIS A 23 -5.94 -12.63 -3.44
CA HIS A 23 -7.34 -13.02 -3.34
C HIS A 23 -8.23 -11.80 -3.07
N LEU A 24 -9.38 -11.74 -3.73
CA LEU A 24 -10.43 -10.75 -3.51
C LEU A 24 -11.72 -11.49 -3.23
N HIS A 25 -12.30 -11.25 -2.05
CA HIS A 25 -13.58 -11.82 -1.68
C HIS A 25 -14.51 -10.71 -1.23
N ASN A 26 -15.67 -10.62 -1.87
CA ASN A 26 -16.70 -9.63 -1.57
C ASN A 26 -16.18 -8.18 -1.59
N MET A 27 -15.08 -7.88 -2.28
CA MET A 27 -14.49 -6.54 -2.42
C MET A 27 -14.11 -6.33 -3.87
N THR A 28 -14.12 -5.09 -4.33
CA THR A 28 -13.67 -4.76 -5.69
C THR A 28 -12.40 -3.93 -5.66
N LEU A 29 -11.51 -4.19 -6.61
CA LEU A 29 -10.28 -3.43 -6.80
C LEU A 29 -10.37 -2.69 -8.13
N THR A 30 -10.44 -1.36 -8.07
CA THR A 30 -10.49 -0.52 -9.27
C THR A 30 -9.42 0.55 -9.16
N ASN A 31 -8.54 0.65 -10.15
CA ASN A 31 -7.45 1.64 -10.17
C ASN A 31 -6.62 1.68 -8.89
N GLY A 32 -6.27 0.51 -8.34
CA GLY A 32 -5.46 0.42 -7.12
C GLY A 32 -6.21 0.74 -5.82
N ARG A 33 -7.53 0.89 -5.88
CA ARG A 33 -8.38 1.25 -4.74
C ARG A 33 -9.28 0.08 -4.41
N LEU A 34 -9.17 -0.39 -3.18
CA LEU A 34 -10.03 -1.44 -2.63
C LEU A 34 -11.32 -0.78 -2.14
N ARG A 35 -12.45 -1.11 -2.77
CA ARG A 35 -13.76 -0.56 -2.42
C ARG A 35 -14.44 -1.45 -1.40
N VAL A 36 -14.90 -0.82 -0.32
CA VAL A 36 -15.56 -1.49 0.79
C VAL A 36 -17.00 -1.84 0.41
N PRO A 37 -17.43 -3.11 0.55
CA PRO A 37 -18.75 -3.56 0.12
C PRO A 37 -19.86 -3.23 1.12
N GLN A 38 -19.53 -3.17 2.41
CA GLN A 38 -20.49 -3.09 3.50
C GLN A 38 -19.87 -2.39 4.71
N ASP A 39 -20.71 -1.78 5.53
CA ASP A 39 -20.26 -1.12 6.76
C ASP A 39 -19.62 -2.12 7.72
N GLY A 40 -18.62 -1.67 8.46
CA GLY A 40 -18.02 -2.46 9.52
C GLY A 40 -16.63 -2.02 9.92
N ARG A 41 -16.03 -2.81 10.80
CA ARG A 41 -14.67 -2.62 11.28
C ARG A 41 -13.72 -3.49 10.48
N TYR A 42 -12.74 -2.87 9.84
CA TYR A 42 -11.81 -3.53 8.94
C TYR A 42 -10.38 -3.40 9.45
N TYR A 43 -9.66 -4.52 9.48
CA TYR A 43 -8.22 -4.48 9.69
C TYR A 43 -7.55 -4.24 8.34
N LEU A 44 -6.90 -3.09 8.20
CA LEU A 44 -6.12 -2.70 7.03
C LEU A 44 -4.66 -3.05 7.27
N TYR A 45 -3.98 -3.59 6.27
CA TYR A 45 -2.55 -3.89 6.35
C TYR A 45 -1.84 -3.67 5.01
N SER A 46 -0.59 -3.26 5.07
CA SER A 46 0.28 -3.14 3.91
C SER A 46 1.72 -3.48 4.26
N GLN A 47 2.40 -4.13 3.35
CA GLN A 47 3.86 -4.17 3.27
C GLN A 47 4.30 -3.51 1.97
N VAL A 48 5.28 -2.62 2.05
CA VAL A 48 5.97 -2.10 0.87
C VAL A 48 7.45 -2.38 1.04
N TYR A 49 8.03 -3.10 0.07
CA TYR A 49 9.45 -3.36 0.02
C TYR A 49 10.13 -2.39 -0.94
N PHE A 50 11.09 -1.63 -0.42
CA PHE A 50 11.89 -0.71 -1.19
C PHE A 50 13.29 -1.30 -1.44
N ARG A 51 13.73 -1.28 -2.70
CA ARG A 51 15.05 -1.70 -3.15
C ARG A 51 15.75 -0.55 -3.85
N TYR A 52 16.90 -0.14 -3.31
CA TYR A 52 17.68 0.97 -3.81
C TYR A 52 18.95 0.46 -4.49
N PRO A 53 19.16 0.73 -5.78
CA PRO A 53 20.37 0.31 -6.49
C PRO A 53 21.58 1.22 -6.22
N SER A 54 21.38 2.36 -5.54
CA SER A 54 22.44 3.27 -5.13
C SER A 54 22.01 4.18 -3.96
N PRO A 55 22.97 4.76 -3.21
CA PRO A 55 22.68 5.79 -2.21
C PRO A 55 21.89 6.96 -2.80
N SER A 56 20.80 7.31 -2.12
CA SER A 56 19.93 8.44 -2.49
C SER A 56 19.35 9.10 -1.25
N GLU A 57 19.27 10.42 -1.27
CA GLU A 57 18.67 11.20 -0.19
C GLU A 57 17.13 11.17 -0.22
N GLY A 58 16.50 11.36 0.94
CA GLY A 58 15.06 11.50 1.09
C GLY A 58 14.36 10.39 1.89
N ASP A 59 13.45 10.81 2.77
CA ASP A 59 12.64 9.94 3.62
C ASP A 59 11.64 9.09 2.81
N GLN A 60 11.44 7.86 3.27
CA GLN A 60 10.69 6.85 2.55
C GLN A 60 9.43 6.53 3.32
N ASN A 61 8.30 6.93 2.76
CA ASN A 61 7.03 6.84 3.45
C ASN A 61 6.07 5.99 2.64
N SER A 62 5.35 5.12 3.34
CA SER A 62 4.19 4.41 2.81
C SER A 62 2.99 4.81 3.66
N CYS A 63 1.92 5.27 3.03
CA CYS A 63 0.71 5.73 3.71
C CYS A 63 -0.50 4.96 3.21
N ILE A 64 -1.38 4.56 4.14
CA ILE A 64 -2.71 4.03 3.82
C ILE A 64 -3.72 5.18 3.91
N TYR A 65 -4.45 5.41 2.83
CA TYR A 65 -5.46 6.46 2.71
C TYR A 65 -6.85 5.87 2.51
N LYS A 66 -7.84 6.61 3.00
CA LYS A 66 -9.26 6.39 2.77
C LYS A 66 -9.84 7.56 1.97
N LYS A 67 -10.54 7.27 0.88
CA LYS A 67 -11.37 8.22 0.14
C LYS A 67 -12.83 7.91 0.42
N THR A 68 -13.58 8.95 0.77
CA THR A 68 -15.01 8.91 1.06
C THR A 68 -15.71 9.89 0.11
N SER A 69 -16.94 10.34 0.43
CA SER A 69 -17.57 11.50 -0.20
C SER A 69 -16.84 12.83 0.07
N TYR A 70 -15.87 12.85 0.99
CA TYR A 70 -15.08 14.04 1.29
C TYR A 70 -14.09 14.36 0.16
N LEU A 71 -13.85 15.67 -0.06
CA LEU A 71 -13.10 16.18 -1.21
C LEU A 71 -11.63 15.71 -1.24
N ARG A 72 -11.02 15.54 -0.07
CA ARG A 72 -9.62 15.12 0.09
C ARG A 72 -9.52 13.74 0.76
N PRO A 73 -8.62 12.85 0.31
CA PRO A 73 -8.37 11.59 1.01
C PRO A 73 -7.90 11.81 2.45
N ILE A 74 -8.34 10.93 3.35
CA ILE A 74 -8.00 10.93 4.78
C ILE A 74 -6.86 9.93 5.00
N GLN A 75 -5.75 10.36 5.61
CA GLN A 75 -4.65 9.45 5.97
C GLN A 75 -5.04 8.62 7.19
N LEU A 76 -4.94 7.29 7.08
CA LEU A 76 -5.22 6.36 8.18
C LEU A 76 -3.94 5.88 8.87
N LEU A 77 -2.94 5.50 8.08
CA LEU A 77 -1.65 5.02 8.58
C LEU A 77 -0.51 5.66 7.78
N LYS A 78 0.63 5.85 8.44
CA LYS A 78 1.89 6.29 7.84
C LYS A 78 3.03 5.48 8.44
N GLY A 79 3.69 4.68 7.62
CA GLY A 79 4.97 4.06 7.91
C GLY A 79 6.09 4.91 7.33
N VAL A 80 7.14 5.13 8.11
CA VAL A 80 8.33 5.91 7.72
C VAL A 80 9.55 5.03 7.90
N GLY A 81 10.33 4.92 6.84
CA GLY A 81 11.67 4.37 6.83
C GLY A 81 12.69 5.49 6.70
N THR A 82 13.57 5.62 7.69
CA THR A 82 14.76 6.45 7.56
C THR A 82 15.88 5.63 6.96
N LYS A 83 16.66 6.24 6.06
CA LYS A 83 17.84 5.59 5.47
C LYS A 83 19.05 5.86 6.37
N CYS A 84 19.77 4.80 6.74
CA CYS A 84 21.11 4.91 7.28
C CYS A 84 22.06 4.22 6.30
N TRP A 85 22.76 5.02 5.48
CA TRP A 85 23.73 4.51 4.52
C TRP A 85 25.09 4.36 5.22
N ALA A 86 25.68 3.16 5.14
CA ALA A 86 27.11 3.02 5.42
C ALA A 86 27.91 3.72 4.30
N PRO A 87 29.11 4.26 4.59
CA PRO A 87 29.92 4.99 3.60
C PRO A 87 30.22 4.22 2.31
N ASP A 88 30.24 2.89 2.39
CA ASP A 88 30.55 1.93 1.32
C ASP A 88 29.31 1.16 0.83
N ALA A 89 28.11 1.55 1.23
CA ALA A 89 26.89 0.85 0.85
C ALA A 89 26.56 1.06 -0.64
N GLU A 90 26.56 -0.04 -1.40
CA GLU A 90 26.19 -0.03 -2.83
C GLU A 90 24.67 -0.08 -3.05
N TYR A 91 23.93 -0.69 -2.12
CA TYR A 91 22.48 -0.81 -2.19
C TYR A 91 21.86 -0.79 -0.80
N ALA A 92 20.54 -0.55 -0.73
CA ALA A 92 19.78 -0.66 0.51
C ALA A 92 18.45 -1.37 0.27
N LEU A 93 18.00 -2.11 1.29
CA LEU A 93 16.77 -2.88 1.30
C LEU A 93 15.96 -2.45 2.52
N HIS A 94 14.69 -2.11 2.33
CA HIS A 94 13.85 -1.64 3.43
C HIS A 94 12.40 -2.07 3.27
N SER A 95 11.83 -2.73 4.28
CA SER A 95 10.43 -3.15 4.29
C SER A 95 9.64 -2.33 5.30
N VAL A 96 8.59 -1.67 4.84
CA VAL A 96 7.65 -0.94 5.70
C VAL A 96 6.36 -1.75 5.81
N TYR A 97 6.16 -2.39 6.96
CA TYR A 97 4.88 -3.02 7.32
C TYR A 97 4.09 -2.12 8.25
N GLN A 98 2.80 -1.99 7.99
CA GLN A 98 1.88 -1.24 8.83
C GLN A 98 0.49 -1.87 8.77
N GLY A 99 -0.25 -1.77 9.88
CA GLY A 99 -1.62 -2.22 9.94
C GLY A 99 -2.38 -1.61 11.11
N GLY A 100 -3.71 -1.62 11.02
CA GLY A 100 -4.56 -0.98 12.00
C GLY A 100 -6.03 -1.22 11.73
N LEU A 101 -6.84 -0.99 12.75
CA LEU A 101 -8.27 -1.28 12.75
C LEU A 101 -9.07 0.01 12.57
N PHE A 102 -9.95 0.05 11.56
CA PHE A 102 -10.69 1.25 11.19
C PHE A 102 -12.16 0.94 10.90
N GLU A 103 -13.03 1.89 11.20
CA GLU A 103 -14.42 1.85 10.75
C GLU A 103 -14.53 2.41 9.33
N LEU A 104 -15.08 1.59 8.44
CA LEU A 104 -15.28 1.90 7.03
C LEU A 104 -16.75 1.72 6.67
N ARG A 105 -17.21 2.54 5.73
CA ARG A 105 -18.58 2.47 5.19
C ARG A 105 -18.59 1.86 3.80
N ALA A 106 -19.72 1.28 3.42
CA ALA A 106 -19.96 0.83 2.07
C ALA A 106 -19.68 1.97 1.07
N GLY A 107 -18.84 1.67 0.08
CA GLY A 107 -18.40 2.63 -0.93
C GLY A 107 -17.13 3.42 -0.58
N ASP A 108 -16.62 3.35 0.65
CA ASP A 108 -15.29 3.89 0.96
C ASP A 108 -14.23 3.17 0.11
N GLU A 109 -13.24 3.93 -0.37
CA GLU A 109 -12.12 3.42 -1.16
C GLU A 109 -10.82 3.53 -0.35
N VAL A 110 -10.11 2.42 -0.20
CA VAL A 110 -8.82 2.37 0.51
C VAL A 110 -7.68 2.12 -0.46
N PHE A 111 -6.57 2.85 -0.32
CA PHE A 111 -5.41 2.72 -1.19
C PHE A 111 -4.11 3.06 -0.48
N VAL A 112 -3.00 2.58 -1.06
CA VAL A 112 -1.64 2.87 -0.59
C VAL A 112 -0.98 3.92 -1.49
N SER A 113 -0.24 4.84 -0.87
CA SER A 113 0.61 5.81 -1.56
C SER A 113 2.02 5.76 -0.97
N VAL A 114 3.04 5.93 -1.82
CA VAL A 114 4.45 5.84 -1.46
C VAL A 114 5.20 7.07 -1.94
N SER A 115 6.24 7.49 -1.22
CA SER A 115 7.05 8.67 -1.60
C SER A 115 8.00 8.43 -2.78
N SER A 116 8.46 7.19 -3.00
CA SER A 116 9.35 6.84 -4.12
C SER A 116 8.89 5.59 -4.87
N PRO A 117 7.88 5.71 -5.77
CA PRO A 117 7.32 4.57 -6.48
C PRO A 117 8.33 3.77 -7.31
N THR A 118 9.34 4.42 -7.87
CA THR A 118 10.39 3.78 -8.68
C THR A 118 11.29 2.84 -7.88
N MET A 119 11.31 2.98 -6.55
CA MET A 119 12.13 2.18 -5.65
C MET A 119 11.35 1.01 -5.03
N VAL A 120 10.04 0.91 -5.29
CA VAL A 120 9.22 -0.20 -4.79
C VAL A 120 9.51 -1.45 -5.61
N TYR A 121 9.81 -2.53 -4.92
CA TYR A 121 9.96 -3.84 -5.52
C TYR A 121 8.60 -4.53 -5.59
N GLY A 122 8.06 -4.64 -6.79
CA GLY A 122 6.68 -5.07 -7.06
C GLY A 122 6.45 -6.58 -7.12
N GLU A 123 7.35 -7.40 -6.58
CA GLU A 123 7.10 -8.85 -6.48
C GLU A 123 5.98 -9.11 -5.46
N ASP A 124 5.05 -10.01 -5.78
CA ASP A 124 3.85 -10.29 -4.98
C ASP A 124 4.14 -10.69 -3.53
N SER A 125 5.28 -11.35 -3.31
CA SER A 125 5.79 -11.77 -1.99
C SER A 125 6.37 -10.61 -1.17
N SER A 126 6.74 -9.52 -1.82
CA SER A 126 7.51 -8.42 -1.25
C SER A 126 6.63 -7.22 -0.92
N SER A 127 5.70 -6.86 -1.81
CA SER A 127 4.85 -5.66 -1.68
C SER A 127 3.36 -5.98 -1.89
N TYR A 128 2.57 -5.75 -0.85
CA TYR A 128 1.15 -6.09 -0.82
C TYR A 128 0.33 -5.13 0.07
N PHE A 129 -0.97 -5.12 -0.18
CA PHE A 129 -1.97 -4.43 0.63
C PHE A 129 -3.24 -5.29 0.71
N GLY A 130 -3.96 -5.19 1.83
CA GLY A 130 -5.21 -5.91 2.00
C GLY A 130 -6.04 -5.38 3.14
N ALA A 131 -7.25 -5.93 3.20
CA ALA A 131 -8.21 -5.67 4.25
C ALA A 131 -9.06 -6.91 4.48
N PHE A 132 -9.47 -7.12 5.73
CA PHE A 132 -10.55 -8.04 6.07
C PHE A 132 -11.47 -7.41 7.10
N ARG A 133 -12.76 -7.74 7.02
CA ARG A 133 -13.75 -7.30 8.01
C ARG A 133 -13.63 -8.17 9.25
N LEU A 134 -13.74 -7.56 10.43
CA LEU A 134 -13.98 -8.28 11.66
C LEU A 134 -15.49 -8.38 11.89
N ASP A 135 -15.95 -9.61 12.12
CA ASP A 135 -17.26 -9.87 12.68
C ASP A 135 -17.02 -10.12 14.18
N LEU A 136 -17.24 -9.09 15.00
CA LEU A 136 -17.16 -9.13 16.47
C LEU A 136 -18.55 -9.25 17.08
#